data_AF-G5ZWV5-F1
#
_entry.id   AF-G5ZWV5-F1
#
_cell.length_a   1.000
_cell.length_b   1.000
_cell.length_c   1.000
_cell.angle_alpha   90.00
_cell.angle_beta   90.00
_cell.angle_gamma   90.00
#
_symmetry.space_group_name_H-M   'P 1'
#
loop_
_entity.id
_entity.type
_entity.pdbx_description
1 polymer ?
#
loop_
_entity_poly.entity_id
_entity_poly.type
_entity_poly.pdbx_seq_one_letter_code
_entity_poly.pdbx_strand_id
1 'polypeptide(L)'
;MLSFKSYTELKEGRYPTWLKFVTGGLVLKVRGLSNQIENETDPVKQNQLISKQNNLLSYIVGLGIGVSSGDRGLLNRIKKRV
;
A
#
# COMPACT_ATOMS: atom_id res chain seq x y z
N MET A 1 -35.13 7.31 2.64
CA MET A 1 -33.82 7.98 2.79
C MET A 1 -32.77 6.91 3.00
N LEU A 2 -31.77 6.81 2.12
CA LEU A 2 -30.61 5.95 2.37
C LEU A 2 -29.83 6.55 3.54
N SER A 3 -29.59 5.75 4.58
CA SER A 3 -28.69 6.16 5.67
C SER A 3 -27.30 6.42 5.08
N PHE A 4 -26.57 7.41 5.64
CA PHE A 4 -25.18 7.70 5.25
C PHE A 4 -24.31 6.43 5.25
N LYS A 5 -24.60 5.50 6.17
CA LYS A 5 -23.96 4.18 6.26
C LYS A 5 -24.23 3.27 5.05
N SER A 6 -25.44 3.32 4.51
CA SER A 6 -25.80 2.59 3.28
C SER A 6 -25.20 3.24 2.04
N TYR A 7 -25.07 4.57 2.02
CA TYR A 7 -24.42 5.28 0.91
C TYR A 7 -22.92 4.97 0.81
N THR A 8 -22.20 4.93 1.94
CA THR A 8 -20.77 4.56 1.95
C THR A 8 -20.55 3.09 1.59
N GLU A 9 -21.41 2.17 2.05
CA GLU A 9 -21.35 0.77 1.65
C GLU A 9 -21.66 0.53 0.16
N LEU A 10 -22.52 1.36 -0.44
CA LEU A 10 -22.95 1.23 -1.85
C LEU A 10 -22.07 2.00 -2.84
N LYS A 11 -21.43 3.11 -2.44
CA LYS A 11 -20.62 3.96 -3.34
C LYS A 11 -19.10 3.81 -3.19
N GLU A 12 -18.57 3.61 -1.98
CA GLU A 12 -17.11 3.62 -1.77
C GLU A 12 -16.47 2.25 -1.90
N GLY A 13 -17.29 1.20 -2.03
CA GLY A 13 -16.82 -0.17 -2.14
C GLY A 13 -16.19 -0.65 -0.84
N ARG A 14 -16.72 -1.75 -0.28
CA ARG A 14 -16.02 -2.45 0.80
C ARG A 14 -14.63 -2.85 0.32
N TYR A 15 -13.60 -2.08 0.70
CA TYR A 15 -12.21 -2.43 0.46
C TYR A 15 -11.99 -3.88 0.92
N PRO A 16 -11.53 -4.79 0.04
CA PRO A 16 -11.36 -6.19 0.38
C PRO A 16 -10.49 -6.35 1.62
N THR A 17 -10.83 -7.27 2.52
CA THR A 17 -10.06 -7.46 3.76
C THR A 17 -8.59 -7.78 3.48
N TRP A 18 -8.30 -8.53 2.41
CA TRP A 18 -6.93 -8.81 1.93
C TRP A 18 -6.13 -7.52 1.69
N LEU A 19 -6.75 -6.51 1.10
CA LEU A 19 -6.09 -5.24 0.78
C LEU A 19 -5.72 -4.50 2.06
N LYS A 20 -6.60 -4.48 3.06
CA LYS A 20 -6.32 -3.85 4.36
C LYS A 20 -5.13 -4.52 5.04
N PHE A 21 -5.06 -5.85 5.01
CA PHE A 21 -3.94 -6.61 5.58
C PHE A 21 -2.64 -6.36 4.82
N VAL A 22 -2.66 -6.34 3.48
CA VAL A 22 -1.46 -6.07 2.66
C VAL A 22 -0.97 -4.66 2.88
N THR A 23 -1.83 -3.65 2.79
CA THR A 23 -1.43 -2.25 3.01
C THR A 23 -0.92 -2.06 4.44
N GLY A 24 -1.57 -2.65 5.45
CA GLY A 24 -1.09 -2.62 6.83
C GLY A 24 0.29 -3.26 7.00
N GLY A 25 0.52 -4.44 6.41
CA GLY A 25 1.83 -5.11 6.44
C GLY A 25 2.92 -4.34 5.70
N LEU A 26 2.60 -3.71 4.57
CA LEU A 26 3.52 -2.86 3.82
C LEU A 26 3.90 -1.61 4.62
N VAL A 27 2.94 -0.96 5.28
CA VAL A 27 3.21 0.21 6.14
C VAL A 27 4.12 -0.15 7.32
N LEU A 28 3.92 -1.30 7.97
CA LEU A 28 4.81 -1.76 9.03
C LEU A 28 6.25 -2.00 8.52
N LYS A 29 6.41 -2.59 7.33
CA LYS A 29 7.73 -2.75 6.69
C LYS A 29 8.39 -1.41 6.35
N VAL A 30 7.62 -0.46 5.82
CA VAL A 30 8.11 0.91 5.53
C VAL A 30 8.62 1.56 6.81
N ARG A 31 7.88 1.43 7.92
CA ARG A 31 8.29 1.98 9.23
C ARG A 31 9.56 1.32 9.76
N GLY A 32 9.70 0.00 9.61
CA GLY A 32 10.93 -0.70 9.95
C GLY A 32 12.13 -0.24 9.13
N LEU A 33 11.95 0.00 7.83
CA LEU A 33 12.98 0.57 6.96
C LEU A 33 13.31 2.02 7.34
N SER A 34 12.32 2.85 7.70
CA SER A 34 12.57 4.22 8.19
C SER A 34 13.51 4.22 9.38
N ASN A 35 13.24 3.38 10.38
CA ASN A 35 14.09 3.27 11.55
C ASN A 35 15.52 2.80 11.18
N GLN A 36 15.66 1.89 10.22
CA GLN A 36 16.98 1.44 9.75
C GLN A 36 17.72 2.57 9.00
N ILE A 37 17.02 3.34 8.16
CA ILE A 37 17.58 4.48 7.42
C ILE A 37 18.07 5.57 8.38
N GLU A 38 17.29 5.86 9.43
CA GLU A 38 17.63 6.87 10.45
C GLU A 38 18.85 6.48 11.29
N ASN A 39 19.08 5.18 11.51
CA ASN A 39 20.20 4.67 12.31
C ASN A 39 21.41 4.22 11.47
N GLU A 40 21.32 4.21 10.14
CA GLU A 40 22.41 3.80 9.25
C GLU A 40 23.37 4.97 9.01
N THR A 41 24.66 4.74 9.28
CA THR A 41 25.72 5.75 9.14
C THR A 41 26.42 5.68 7.79
N ASP A 42 26.37 4.51 7.12
CA ASP A 42 26.93 4.33 5.79
C ASP A 42 25.99 4.89 4.72
N PRO A 43 26.39 5.93 3.95
CA PRO A 43 25.54 6.54 2.95
C PRO A 43 25.16 5.59 1.81
N VAL A 44 25.99 4.61 1.48
CA VAL A 44 25.70 3.64 0.42
C VAL A 44 24.59 2.69 0.87
N LYS A 45 24.68 2.18 2.10
CA LYS A 45 23.64 1.32 2.68
C LYS A 45 22.35 2.08 2.93
N GLN A 46 22.45 3.32 3.41
CA GLN A 46 21.29 4.20 3.60
C GLN A 46 20.53 4.37 2.28
N ASN A 47 21.23 4.63 1.17
CA ASN A 47 20.61 4.80 -0.14
C ASN A 47 19.96 3.50 -0.65
N GLN A 48 20.55 2.34 -0.37
CA GLN A 48 19.94 1.03 -0.67
C GLN A 48 18.65 0.81 0.14
N LEU A 49 18.63 1.19 1.42
CA LEU A 49 17.44 1.10 2.27
C LEU A 49 16.34 2.07 1.80
N ILE A 50 16.69 3.29 1.41
CA ILE A 50 15.78 4.26 0.80
C ILE A 50 15.18 3.70 -0.50
N SER A 51 15.98 3.06 -1.36
CA SER A 51 15.47 2.42 -2.57
C SER A 51 14.45 1.32 -2.26
N LYS A 52 14.71 0.48 -1.24
CA LYS A 52 13.74 -0.51 -0.76
C LYS A 52 12.46 0.15 -0.25
N GLN A 53 12.56 1.23 0.50
CA GLN A 53 11.41 1.99 0.99
C GLN A 53 10.58 2.57 -0.17
N ASN A 54 11.23 3.19 -1.15
CA ASN A 54 10.58 3.76 -2.34
C ASN A 54 9.86 2.70 -3.18
N ASN A 55 10.45 1.51 -3.31
CA ASN A 55 9.79 0.39 -3.98
C ASN A 55 8.49 0.00 -3.26
N LEU A 56 8.53 -0.14 -1.92
CA LEU A 56 7.33 -0.46 -1.13
C LEU A 56 6.27 0.66 -1.21
N LEU A 57 6.68 1.93 -1.17
CA LEU A 57 5.76 3.06 -1.35
C LEU A 57 5.11 3.05 -2.74
N SER A 58 5.87 2.75 -3.80
CA SER A 58 5.34 2.60 -5.16
C SER A 58 4.29 1.48 -5.25
N TYR A 59 4.51 0.35 -4.57
CA TYR A 59 3.49 -0.70 -4.48
C TYR A 59 2.24 -0.25 -3.71
N ILE A 60 2.37 0.49 -2.61
CA ILE A 60 1.22 1.03 -1.86
C ILE A 60 0.42 2.00 -2.73
N VAL A 61 1.09 2.90 -3.45
CA VAL A 61 0.46 3.85 -4.37
C VAL A 61 -0.24 3.11 -5.51
N GLY A 62 0.43 2.14 -6.14
CA GLY A 62 -0.15 1.31 -7.19
C GLY A 62 -1.36 0.51 -6.73
N LEU A 63 -1.33 -0.04 -5.51
CA LEU A 63 -2.48 -0.66 -4.86
C LEU A 63 -3.62 0.34 -4.69
N GLY A 64 -3.34 1.53 -4.16
CA GLY A 64 -4.35 2.59 -3.98
C GLY A 64 -5.04 2.97 -5.29
N ILE A 65 -4.28 3.18 -6.36
CA ILE A 65 -4.79 3.52 -7.69
C ILE A 65 -5.60 2.36 -8.29
N GLY A 66 -5.11 1.13 -8.21
CA GLY A 66 -5.82 -0.04 -8.74
C GLY A 66 -7.17 -0.25 -8.05
N VAL A 67 -7.26 0.11 -6.76
CA VAL A 67 -8.50 -0.02 -6.00
C VAL A 67 -9.45 1.14 -6.27
N SER A 68 -8.96 2.38 -6.29
CA SER A 68 -9.79 3.57 -6.52
C SER A 68 -10.33 3.66 -7.95
N SER A 69 -9.59 3.14 -8.93
CA SER A 69 -10.03 3.07 -10.33
C SER A 69 -11.07 1.97 -10.61
N GLY A 70 -11.29 1.04 -9.67
CA GLY A 70 -12.17 -0.12 -9.89
C GLY A 70 -11.67 -1.10 -10.96
N ASP A 71 -10.44 -0.91 -11.47
CA ASP A 71 -9.86 -1.74 -12.52
C ASP A 71 -9.43 -3.11 -11.96
N ARG A 72 -10.32 -4.09 -12.11
CA ARG A 72 -10.09 -5.48 -11.70
C ARG A 72 -8.89 -6.12 -12.41
N GLY A 73 -8.52 -5.67 -13.61
CA GLY A 73 -7.36 -6.15 -14.35
C GLY A 73 -6.05 -5.69 -13.72
N LEU A 74 -5.97 -4.42 -13.35
CA LEU A 74 -4.86 -3.85 -12.58
C LEU A 74 -4.73 -4.52 -11.20
N LEU A 75 -5.84 -4.67 -10.48
CA LEU A 75 -5.86 -5.36 -9.18
C LEU A 75 -5.37 -6.81 -9.26
N ASN A 76 -5.79 -7.57 -10.28
CA ASN A 76 -5.34 -8.94 -10.49
C ASN A 76 -3.84 -9.03 -10.84
N ARG A 77 -3.31 -8.04 -11.58
CA ARG A 77 -1.86 -7.96 -11.87
C ARG A 77 -1.06 -7.63 -10.62
N ILE A 78 -1.56 -6.73 -9.78
CA ILE A 78 -0.91 -6.39 -8.51
C ILE A 78 -0.96 -7.60 -7.56
N LYS A 79 -2.10 -8.28 -7.45
CA LYS A 79 -2.23 -9.51 -6.65
C LYS A 79 -1.28 -10.62 -7.11
N LYS A 80 -1.01 -10.77 -8.42
CA LYS A 80 -0.05 -11.76 -8.93
C LYS A 80 1.42 -11.42 -8.62
N ARG A 81 1.73 -10.17 -8.28
CA ARG A 81 3.08 -9.69 -7.98
C ARG A 81 3.36 -9.60 -6.47
N VAL A 82 2.34 -9.74 -5.64
CA VAL A 82 2.41 -9.83 -4.17
C VAL A 82 2.42 -11.31 -3.78
#